data_AF-A0A949ULL5-F1
#
_entry.id   AF-A0A949ULL5-F1
#
_cell.length_a   1.000
_cell.length_b   1.000
_cell.length_c   1.000
_cell.angle_alpha   90.00
_cell.angle_beta   90.00
_cell.angle_gamma   90.00
#
_symmetry.space_group_name_H-M   'P 1'
#
loop_
_entity.id
_entity.type
_entity.pdbx_description
1 polymer ?
#
loop_
_entity_poly.entity_id
_entity_poly.type
_entity_poly.pdbx_seq_one_letter_code
_entity_poly.pdbx_strand_id
1 'polypeptide(L)'
;GVFLLRQVFMTLPSELRDAAAIDGIGHFGFLRHIALPLVRPTLGALALFSFLASWNQYLWPNLVVNESDMNTVQSGLRLLSKSNLSQPNLVMAGTVIAAIPVAIVLLVFQRQLVRGLTAGAVKG
;
A
#
# COMPACT_ATOMS: atom_id res chain seq x y z
N GLY A 1 5.16 -3.36 -8.05
CA GLY A 1 4.79 -1.92 -8.08
C GLY A 1 5.07 -1.25 -9.40
N VAL A 2 6.34 -1.22 -9.83
CA VAL A 2 6.80 -0.46 -11.01
C VAL A 2 6.01 -0.76 -12.29
N PHE A 3 5.74 -2.04 -12.58
CA PHE A 3 4.95 -2.42 -13.76
C PHE A 3 3.53 -1.82 -13.74
N LEU A 4 2.80 -1.97 -12.64
CA LEU A 4 1.44 -1.42 -12.50
C LEU A 4 1.43 0.11 -12.64
N LEU A 5 2.39 0.80 -12.03
CA LEU A 5 2.50 2.24 -12.17
C LEU A 5 2.74 2.64 -13.63
N ARG A 6 3.67 1.97 -14.31
CA ARG A 6 3.92 2.19 -15.73
C ARG A 6 2.66 1.99 -16.56
N GLN A 7 1.92 0.90 -16.34
CA GLN A 7 0.69 0.62 -17.07
C GLN A 7 -0.34 1.75 -16.89
N VAL A 8 -0.52 2.23 -15.67
CA VAL A 8 -1.50 3.29 -15.39
C VAL A 8 -1.08 4.62 -16.02
N PHE A 9 0.20 4.99 -15.95
CA PHE A 9 0.68 6.19 -16.66
C PHE A 9 0.51 6.08 -18.18
N MET A 10 0.63 4.88 -18.76
CA MET A 10 0.37 4.65 -20.20
C MET A 10 -1.12 4.74 -20.57
N THR A 11 -2.05 4.67 -19.61
CA THR A 11 -3.49 4.87 -19.87
C THR A 11 -3.91 6.34 -19.94
N LEU A 12 -3.01 7.27 -19.61
CA LEU A 12 -3.27 8.70 -19.72
C LEU A 12 -3.29 9.11 -21.21
N PRO A 13 -4.31 9.85 -21.67
CA PRO A 13 -4.35 10.36 -23.04
C PRO A 13 -3.12 11.21 -23.37
N SER A 14 -2.52 11.01 -24.54
CA SER A 14 -1.38 11.80 -25.02
C SER A 14 -1.73 13.28 -25.17
N GLU A 15 -2.99 13.59 -25.47
CA GLU A 15 -3.53 14.95 -25.60
C GLU A 15 -3.28 15.83 -24.36
N LEU A 16 -3.29 15.25 -23.15
CA LEU A 16 -2.99 15.99 -21.92
C LEU A 16 -1.55 16.51 -21.89
N ARG A 17 -0.63 15.76 -22.51
CA ARG A 17 0.78 16.14 -22.60
C ARG A 17 0.99 17.22 -23.67
N ASP A 18 0.26 17.13 -24.77
CA ASP A 18 0.30 18.12 -25.85
C ASP A 18 -0.30 19.46 -25.37
N ALA A 19 -1.42 19.43 -24.66
CA ALA A 19 -2.01 20.60 -24.03
C ALA A 19 -1.06 21.25 -23.00
N ALA A 20 -0.44 20.45 -22.13
CA ALA A 20 0.53 20.95 -21.16
C ALA A 20 1.77 21.57 -21.82
N ALA A 21 2.20 21.07 -22.99
CA ALA A 21 3.29 21.64 -23.76
C ALA A 21 2.92 23.01 -24.37
N ILE A 22 1.67 23.16 -24.85
CA ILE A 22 1.13 24.44 -25.33
C ILE A 22 1.08 25.47 -24.19
N ASP A 23 0.73 25.03 -22.97
CA ASP A 23 0.72 25.86 -21.76
C ASP A 23 2.13 26.16 -21.19
N GLY A 24 3.20 25.70 -21.85
CA GLY A 24 4.58 25.91 -21.41
C GLY A 24 4.98 25.11 -20.16
N ILE A 25 4.18 24.13 -19.76
CA ILE A 25 4.45 23.29 -18.59
C ILE A 25 5.51 22.23 -18.96
N GLY A 26 6.69 22.33 -18.33
CA GLY A 26 7.76 21.35 -18.50
C GLY A 26 7.39 19.94 -17.98
N HIS A 27 8.19 18.93 -18.36
CA HIS A 27 7.92 17.52 -18.05
C HIS A 27 7.67 17.23 -16.56
N PHE A 28 8.48 17.81 -15.67
CA PHE A 28 8.32 17.64 -14.22
C PHE A 28 7.05 18.33 -13.70
N GLY A 29 6.67 19.46 -14.31
CA GLY A 29 5.41 20.16 -14.04
C GLY A 29 4.21 19.31 -14.40
N PHE A 30 4.20 18.71 -15.60
CA PHE A 30 3.17 17.79 -16.07
C PHE A 30 3.05 16.58 -15.13
N LEU A 31 4.19 15.98 -14.76
CA LEU A 31 4.22 14.83 -13.86
C LEU A 31 3.54 15.15 -12.52
N ARG A 32 3.93 16.25 -11.88
CA ARG A 32 3.46 16.61 -10.53
C ARG A 32 2.03 17.15 -10.50
N HIS A 33 1.66 17.99 -11.46
CA HIS A 33 0.39 18.74 -11.41
C HIS A 33 -0.74 18.07 -12.18
N ILE A 34 -0.43 17.26 -13.21
CA ILE A 34 -1.45 16.67 -14.09
C ILE A 34 -1.47 15.15 -13.91
N ALA A 35 -0.34 14.48 -14.15
CA ALA A 35 -0.29 13.02 -14.16
C ALA A 35 -0.46 12.41 -12.74
N LEU A 36 0.25 12.92 -11.73
CA LEU A 36 0.19 12.38 -10.37
C LEU A 36 -1.22 12.43 -9.76
N PRO A 37 -1.97 13.55 -9.85
CA PRO A 37 -3.32 13.62 -9.29
C PRO A 37 -4.32 12.70 -10.00
N LEU A 38 -4.17 12.48 -11.30
CA LEU A 38 -5.01 11.55 -12.07
C LEU A 38 -4.79 10.10 -11.64
N VAL A 39 -3.54 9.74 -11.34
CA VAL A 39 -3.15 8.37 -10.97
C VAL A 39 -3.20 8.13 -9.44
N ARG A 40 -3.51 9.15 -8.64
CA ARG A 40 -3.62 9.07 -7.17
C ARG A 40 -4.45 7.89 -6.65
N PRO A 41 -5.65 7.59 -7.19
CA PRO A 41 -6.46 6.47 -6.69
C PRO A 41 -5.72 5.13 -6.82
N THR A 42 -5.06 4.90 -7.96
CA THR A 42 -4.32 3.68 -8.23
C THR A 42 -3.01 3.60 -7.44
N LEU A 43 -2.33 4.73 -7.24
CA LEU A 43 -1.19 4.84 -6.33
C LEU A 43 -1.59 4.47 -4.89
N GLY A 44 -2.74 4.93 -4.42
CA GLY A 44 -3.29 4.60 -3.12
C GLY A 44 -3.55 3.11 -2.95
N ALA A 45 -4.19 2.49 -3.94
CA ALA A 45 -4.43 1.05 -3.95
C ALA A 45 -3.11 0.27 -3.92
N LEU A 46 -2.14 0.64 -4.75
CA LEU A 46 -0.83 -0.01 -4.77
C LEU A 46 -0.09 0.15 -3.44
N ALA A 47 -0.11 1.35 -2.85
CA ALA A 47 0.52 1.63 -1.57
C ALA A 47 -0.08 0.76 -0.45
N LEU A 48 -1.41 0.65 -0.40
CA LEU A 48 -2.10 -0.22 0.56
C LEU A 48 -1.72 -1.68 0.37
N PHE A 49 -1.77 -2.22 -0.86
CA PHE A 49 -1.39 -3.60 -1.10
C PHE A 49 0.08 -3.87 -0.76
N SER A 50 0.97 -2.92 -1.07
CA SER A 50 2.40 -3.04 -0.73
C SER A 50 2.61 -3.00 0.79
N PHE A 51 1.87 -2.14 1.50
CA PHE A 51 1.88 -2.08 2.97
C PHE A 51 1.40 -3.40 3.57
N LEU A 52 0.26 -3.92 3.13
CA LEU A 52 -0.29 -5.20 3.61
C LEU A 52 0.68 -6.36 3.36
N ALA A 53 1.28 -6.41 2.16
CA ALA A 53 2.27 -7.43 1.81
C ALA A 53 3.49 -7.37 2.72
N SER A 54 4.02 -6.17 2.99
CA SER A 54 5.17 -5.97 3.87
C SER A 54 4.84 -6.22 5.35
N TRP A 55 3.66 -5.79 5.81
CA TRP A 55 3.19 -5.96 7.18
C TRP A 55 2.93 -7.43 7.53
N ASN A 56 2.42 -8.21 6.57
CA ASN A 56 2.19 -9.64 6.74
C ASN A 56 3.42 -10.50 6.40
N GLN A 57 4.54 -9.87 6.02
CA GLN A 57 5.75 -10.59 5.64
C GLN A 57 6.41 -11.21 6.87
N TYR A 58 6.36 -12.54 6.94
CA TYR A 58 6.90 -13.30 8.06
C TYR A 58 8.25 -13.97 7.74
N LEU A 59 8.34 -14.64 6.59
CA LEU A 59 9.46 -15.54 6.29
C LEU A 59 10.81 -14.80 6.20
N TRP A 60 10.84 -13.70 5.46
CA TRP A 60 12.06 -12.91 5.24
C TRP A 60 12.63 -12.31 6.53
N PRO A 61 11.84 -11.59 7.36
CA PRO A 61 12.36 -11.08 8.63
C PRO A 61 12.82 -12.20 9.57
N ASN A 62 12.08 -13.30 9.64
CA ASN A 62 12.46 -14.43 10.51
C ASN A 62 13.76 -15.12 10.06
N LEU A 63 14.15 -15.01 8.78
CA LEU A 63 15.40 -15.58 8.27
C LEU A 63 16.60 -14.65 8.45
N VAL A 64 16.37 -13.33 8.50
CA VAL A 64 17.45 -12.32 8.52
C VAL A 64 17.69 -11.75 9.91
N VAL A 65 16.64 -11.66 10.73
CA VAL A 65 16.72 -11.09 12.08
C VAL A 65 17.22 -12.16 13.05
N ASN A 66 18.38 -11.89 13.64
CA ASN A 66 18.98 -12.75 14.68
C ASN A 66 18.82 -12.19 16.11
N GLU A 67 18.46 -10.91 16.24
CA GLU A 67 18.31 -10.24 17.55
C GLU A 67 16.83 -10.06 17.92
N SER A 68 16.52 -10.25 19.21
CA SER A 68 15.15 -10.20 19.74
C SER A 68 14.47 -8.84 19.55
N ASP A 69 15.24 -7.75 19.55
CA ASP A 69 14.74 -6.38 19.53
C ASP A 69 14.34 -5.91 18.12
N MET A 70 14.73 -6.66 17.08
CA MET A 70 14.39 -6.38 15.69
C MET A 70 13.21 -7.25 15.20
N ASN A 71 12.53 -7.96 16.10
CA ASN A 71 11.40 -8.80 15.75
C ASN A 71 10.25 -7.98 15.16
N THR A 72 9.74 -8.43 14.01
CA THR A 72 8.52 -7.86 13.44
C THR A 72 7.30 -8.27 14.25
N VAL A 73 6.22 -7.50 14.13
CA VAL A 73 4.93 -7.77 14.79
C VAL A 73 4.47 -9.21 14.53
N GLN A 74 4.66 -9.72 13.31
CA GLN A 74 4.30 -11.09 12.93
C GLN A 74 5.17 -12.15 13.61
N SER A 75 6.47 -11.90 13.75
CA SER A 75 7.40 -12.78 14.46
C SER A 75 7.10 -12.82 15.96
N GLY A 76 6.92 -11.64 16.57
CA GLY A 76 6.58 -11.50 17.98
C GLY A 76 5.25 -12.15 18.35
N LEU A 77 4.21 -12.00 17.50
CA LEU A 77 2.92 -12.64 17.72
C LEU A 77 3.02 -14.17 17.67
N ARG A 78 3.87 -14.72 16.79
CA ARG A 78 4.13 -16.16 16.71
C ARG A 78 4.86 -16.66 17.95
N LEU A 79 5.86 -15.92 18.43
CA LEU A 79 6.56 -16.24 19.66
C LEU A 79 5.59 -16.24 20.85
N LEU A 80 4.76 -15.20 20.98
CA LEU A 80 3.73 -15.07 22.01
C LEU A 80 2.73 -16.23 21.96
N SER A 81 2.30 -16.62 20.76
CA SER A 81 1.40 -17.76 20.54
C SER A 81 2.03 -19.11 20.90
N LYS A 82 3.35 -19.27 20.72
CA LYS A 82 4.07 -20.49 21.10
C LYS A 82 4.37 -20.56 22.60
N SER A 83 4.72 -19.44 23.23
CA SER A 83 5.09 -19.40 24.65
C SER A 83 3.88 -19.40 25.59
N ASN A 84 2.70 -18.95 25.12
CA ASN A 84 1.50 -18.78 25.94
C ASN A 84 0.32 -19.65 25.47
N LEU A 85 0.59 -20.94 25.16
CA LEU A 85 -0.43 -21.90 24.72
C LEU A 85 -1.62 -22.03 25.69
N SER A 86 -1.40 -21.79 26.98
CA SER A 86 -2.41 -21.83 28.04
C SER A 86 -3.12 -20.49 28.29
N GLN A 87 -2.73 -19.40 27.62
CA GLN A 87 -3.30 -18.06 27.80
C GLN A 87 -3.73 -17.45 26.44
N PRO A 88 -4.78 -17.99 25.81
CA PRO A 88 -5.26 -17.51 24.51
C PRO A 88 -5.67 -16.03 24.53
N ASN A 89 -6.10 -15.53 25.70
CA ASN A 89 -6.50 -14.13 25.88
C ASN A 89 -5.37 -13.14 25.54
N LEU A 90 -4.12 -13.46 25.90
CA LEU A 90 -2.96 -12.61 25.59
C LEU A 90 -2.65 -12.61 24.09
N VAL A 91 -2.77 -13.76 23.44
CA VAL A 91 -2.54 -13.90 21.99
C VAL A 91 -3.61 -13.13 21.21
N MET A 92 -4.87 -13.20 21.64
CA MET A 92 -5.98 -12.45 21.05
C MET A 92 -5.78 -10.93 21.21
N ALA A 93 -5.39 -10.47 22.40
CA ALA A 93 -5.10 -9.06 22.64
C ALA A 93 -3.95 -8.55 21.76
N GLY A 94 -2.86 -9.32 21.64
CA GLY A 94 -1.74 -8.99 20.75
C GLY A 94 -2.15 -8.93 19.28
N THR A 95 -3.04 -9.83 18.85
CA THR A 95 -3.57 -9.84 17.48
C THR A 95 -4.42 -8.61 17.18
N VAL A 96 -5.26 -8.18 18.13
CA VAL A 96 -6.08 -6.96 17.99
C VAL A 96 -5.17 -5.74 17.86
N ILE A 97 -4.13 -5.62 18.71
CA ILE A 97 -3.16 -4.53 18.63
C ILE A 97 -2.44 -4.53 17.28
N ALA A 98 -2.02 -5.70 16.79
CA ALA A 98 -1.37 -5.86 15.50
C ALA A 98 -2.27 -5.47 14.31
N ALA A 99 -3.60 -5.53 14.47
CA ALA A 99 -4.57 -5.13 13.46
C ALA A 99 -4.82 -3.61 13.41
N ILE A 100 -4.55 -2.88 14.49
CA ILE A 100 -4.80 -1.43 14.57
C ILE A 100 -4.06 -0.64 13.47
N PRO A 101 -2.74 -0.83 13.24
CA PRO A 101 -2.03 -0.12 12.18
C PRO A 101 -2.63 -0.40 10.79
N VAL A 102 -3.02 -1.66 10.55
CA VAL A 102 -3.67 -2.06 9.30
C VAL A 102 -5.00 -1.34 9.11
N ALA A 103 -5.82 -1.27 10.16
CA ALA A 103 -7.08 -0.54 10.14
C ALA A 103 -6.89 0.95 9.87
N ILE A 104 -5.90 1.60 10.50
CA ILE A 104 -5.57 3.01 10.27
C ILE A 104 -5.19 3.24 8.80
N VAL A 105 -4.28 2.43 8.26
CA VAL A 105 -3.87 2.55 6.86
C VAL A 105 -5.08 2.34 5.94
N LEU A 106 -5.91 1.34 6.20
CA LEU A 106 -7.12 1.10 5.41
C LEU A 106 -8.07 2.30 5.45
N LEU A 107 -8.30 2.92 6.61
CA LEU A 107 -9.14 4.12 6.74
C LEU A 107 -8.59 5.33 5.98
N VAL A 108 -7.27 5.49 5.91
CA VAL A 108 -6.62 6.56 5.14
C VAL A 108 -6.77 6.33 3.64
N PHE A 109 -6.61 5.08 3.17
CA PHE A 109 -6.61 4.73 1.75
C PHE A 109 -7.97 4.28 1.18
N GLN A 110 -9.00 4.04 2.01
CA GLN A 110 -10.31 3.55 1.58
C GLN A 110 -10.96 4.39 0.47
N ARG A 111 -10.83 5.73 0.56
CA ARG A 111 -11.42 6.64 -0.44
C ARG A 111 -10.73 6.52 -1.80
N GLN A 112 -9.44 6.19 -1.80
CA GLN A 112 -8.63 6.03 -3.00
C GLN A 112 -8.88 4.66 -3.64
N LEU A 113 -9.06 3.62 -2.81
CA LEU A 113 -9.49 2.29 -3.26
C LEU A 113 -10.83 2.32 -4.00
N VAL A 114 -11.87 2.93 -3.40
CA VAL A 114 -13.21 2.99 -4.00
C VAL A 114 -13.15 3.70 -5.36
N ARG A 115 -12.45 4.84 -5.45
CA ARG A 115 -12.28 5.59 -6.71
C ARG A 115 -11.47 4.82 -7.77
N GLY A 116 -10.44 4.07 -7.34
CA GLY A 116 -9.61 3.26 -8.23
C GLY A 116 -10.37 2.08 -8.84
N LEU A 117 -11.21 1.41 -8.04
CA LEU A 117 -12.06 0.31 -8.50
C LEU A 117 -13.13 0.80 -9.49
N THR A 118 -13.76 1.96 -9.22
CA THR A 118 -14.77 2.51 -10.12
C THR A 118 -14.18 2.99 -11.44
N ALA A 119 -12.96 3.56 -11.45
CA ALA A 119 -12.32 4.03 -12.68
C ALA A 119 -11.99 2.91 -13.67
N GLY A 120 -11.75 1.69 -13.19
CA GLY A 120 -11.58 0.50 -14.04
C GLY A 120 -12.91 -0.07 -14.57
N ALA A 121 -14.01 0.12 -13.83
CA ALA A 121 -15.33 -0.44 -14.16
C ALA A 121 -16.07 0.31 -15.28
N VAL A 122 -15.77 1.59 -15.53
CA VAL A 122 -16.44 2.40 -16.59
C VAL A 122 -15.80 2.23 -17.98
N LYS A 123 -14.72 1.44 -18.10
CA LYS A 123 -14.08 1.16 -19.40
C LYS A 123 -14.57 -0.16 -20.05
N GLY A 124 -15.67 -0.72 -19.57
CA GLY A 124 -16.37 -1.88 -20.16
C GLY A 124 -17.67 -1.48 -20.83
#